data_AF-A0A9E5I6M5-F1
#
_entry.id   AF-A0A9E5I6M5-F1
#
_cell.length_a   1.000
_cell.length_b   1.000
_cell.length_c   1.000
_cell.angle_alpha   90.00
_cell.angle_beta   90.00
_cell.angle_gamma   90.00
#
_symmetry.space_group_name_H-M   'P 1'
#
loop_
_entity.id
_entity.type
_entity.pdbx_description
1 polymer ?
#
loop_
_entity_poly.entity_id
_entity_poly.type
_entity_poly.pdbx_seq_one_letter_code
_entity_poly.pdbx_strand_id
1 'polypeptide(L)'
;MIQPRIPLPRFAAIVWLATLLPAFAQLGNVWHVPAETRTSGIYPAGMRDPLNPLTNASVTFYQGVYKANTGGNNQTGGTFYYRVAGGAWQTSALGWHNNETNNGSGFVQVWKSTVTMPTTVGTLFEYYFATTFSAPFTSPTYIYNNGGTATTATQSTAAASPFSFTVTAPSASASFTVATTSTGTLNAEYTTSKLYVNEASNDAVPITISFAPGVSVSEVELWTNLNNRDRAGADADGDGIHDGILPPAPPDTKPAGYTSGIYPTNGYFQAIPLTGSGGTYTLTTNAVKTGAYRLTGRYKISGQTNWTWFSGRDHCITVAPKLARSMQVYEINVFNVNATTNTFAGRSTFESLMDTNNGRVNLASLRELGVNTLWFQPIHPNGIEGRETFNGTAYDPGSPYAVKNFFEVNERMTTAYN
;
A
#
# COMPACT_ATOMS: atom_id res chain seq x y z
N MET A 1 -41.61 64.07 79.72
CA MET A 1 -42.32 62.78 79.57
C MET A 1 -42.94 62.76 78.17
N ILE A 2 -42.36 61.93 77.28
CA ILE A 2 -42.97 61.23 76.12
C ILE A 2 -43.72 62.05 75.04
N GLN A 3 -43.01 62.32 73.93
CA GLN A 3 -43.24 61.92 72.51
C GLN A 3 -44.67 61.64 71.95
N PRO A 4 -44.90 61.67 70.60
CA PRO A 4 -44.72 62.75 69.62
C PRO A 4 -45.90 62.83 68.59
N ARG A 5 -45.87 63.79 67.64
CA ARG A 5 -46.76 63.86 66.45
C ARG A 5 -46.02 63.41 65.18
N ILE A 6 -46.71 62.65 64.34
CA ILE A 6 -46.27 62.15 63.01
C ILE A 6 -46.68 63.14 61.91
N PRO A 7 -45.84 63.37 60.88
CA PRO A 7 -46.36 63.52 59.52
C PRO A 7 -45.64 62.63 58.48
N LEU A 8 -46.40 62.23 57.46
CA LEU A 8 -46.00 61.42 56.31
C LEU A 8 -44.81 62.01 55.51
N PRO A 9 -43.90 61.18 54.96
CA PRO A 9 -42.95 61.64 53.96
C PRO A 9 -43.33 61.29 52.52
N ARG A 10 -42.71 62.06 51.63
CA ARG A 10 -42.89 62.20 50.19
C ARG A 10 -42.15 61.10 49.40
N PHE A 11 -42.62 60.86 48.18
CA PHE A 11 -41.98 60.04 47.15
C PHE A 11 -40.51 60.44 46.90
N ALA A 12 -39.61 59.47 46.93
CA ALA A 12 -38.23 59.59 46.46
C ALA A 12 -38.08 58.78 45.16
N ALA A 13 -37.67 59.45 44.08
CA ALA A 13 -37.30 58.81 42.82
C ALA A 13 -35.94 58.13 42.97
N ILE A 14 -35.88 56.83 42.72
CA ILE A 14 -34.64 56.04 42.65
C ILE A 14 -34.15 56.08 41.19
N VAL A 15 -33.02 56.76 40.98
CA VAL A 15 -32.26 56.72 39.72
C VAL A 15 -31.42 55.43 39.71
N TRP A 16 -31.69 54.52 38.77
CA TRP A 16 -30.86 53.36 38.51
C TRP A 16 -29.68 53.76 37.63
N LEU A 17 -28.47 53.73 38.20
CA LEU A 17 -27.22 53.85 37.47
C LEU A 17 -26.82 52.45 36.98
N ALA A 18 -27.15 52.12 35.73
CA ALA A 18 -26.73 50.86 35.11
C ALA A 18 -25.24 50.94 34.73
N THR A 19 -24.41 50.16 35.42
CA THR A 19 -23.01 49.94 35.05
C THR A 19 -22.95 49.16 33.74
N LEU A 20 -22.61 49.85 32.64
CA LEU A 20 -22.22 49.24 31.37
C LEU A 20 -20.85 48.55 31.57
N LEU A 21 -20.87 47.26 31.93
CA LEU A 21 -19.69 46.42 31.74
C LEU A 21 -19.49 46.27 30.23
N PRO A 22 -18.27 46.51 29.69
CA PRO A 22 -18.01 46.26 28.28
C PRO A 22 -18.27 44.77 28.00
N ALA A 23 -19.17 44.48 27.06
CA ALA A 23 -19.32 43.14 26.53
C ALA A 23 -17.99 42.76 25.85
N PHE A 24 -17.21 41.88 26.47
CA PHE A 24 -16.01 41.34 25.84
C PHE A 24 -16.43 40.57 24.58
N ALA A 25 -15.94 41.02 23.43
CA ALA A 25 -16.25 40.37 22.16
C ALA A 25 -15.70 38.93 22.18
N GLN A 26 -16.58 37.95 21.99
CA GLN A 26 -16.22 36.52 22.05
C GLN A 26 -15.44 36.14 20.80
N LEU A 27 -14.30 35.46 20.92
CA LEU A 27 -13.59 34.89 19.78
C LEU A 27 -14.34 33.67 19.23
N GLY A 28 -14.25 33.44 17.93
CA GLY A 28 -14.78 32.22 17.30
C GLY A 28 -14.07 30.97 17.82
N ASN A 29 -14.82 29.88 18.00
CA ASN A 29 -14.23 28.58 18.34
C ASN A 29 -13.72 27.89 17.06
N VAL A 30 -12.46 28.15 16.74
CA VAL A 30 -11.81 27.71 15.50
C VAL A 30 -10.48 27.02 15.78
N TRP A 31 -10.05 26.17 14.86
CA TRP A 31 -8.76 25.49 14.98
C TRP A 31 -8.11 25.18 13.63
N HIS A 32 -6.80 24.96 13.69
CA HIS A 32 -5.99 24.42 12.61
C HIS A 32 -4.84 23.57 13.19
N VAL A 33 -4.85 22.28 12.91
CA VAL A 33 -3.77 21.36 13.29
C VAL A 33 -3.27 20.69 12.00
N PRO A 34 -2.08 21.05 11.48
CA PRO A 34 -1.66 20.67 10.13
C PRO A 34 -1.77 19.16 9.83
N ALA A 35 -1.41 18.33 10.80
CA ALA A 35 -1.40 16.87 10.67
C ALA A 35 -2.64 16.17 11.25
N GLU A 36 -3.65 16.91 11.76
CA GLU A 36 -4.89 16.29 12.25
C GLU A 36 -5.58 15.59 11.08
N THR A 37 -5.82 14.29 11.24
CA THR A 37 -6.68 13.48 10.38
C THR A 37 -8.09 13.43 10.96
N ARG A 38 -9.10 13.21 10.10
CA ARG A 38 -10.48 12.98 10.56
C ARG A 38 -11.10 11.74 9.96
N THR A 39 -11.74 10.96 10.83
CA THR A 39 -12.44 9.71 10.48
C THR A 39 -13.53 9.90 9.43
N SER A 40 -14.16 11.09 9.39
CA SER A 40 -15.17 11.42 8.39
C SER A 40 -14.63 11.57 6.96
N GLY A 41 -13.31 11.67 6.78
CA GLY A 41 -12.70 11.89 5.47
C GLY A 41 -13.03 13.25 4.85
N ILE A 42 -13.48 14.23 5.66
CA ILE A 42 -13.84 15.57 5.17
C ILE A 42 -12.66 16.34 4.56
N TYR A 43 -11.43 15.91 4.85
CA TYR A 43 -10.21 16.29 4.13
C TYR A 43 -9.31 15.05 3.97
N PRO A 44 -8.44 15.01 2.93
CA PRO A 44 -7.89 13.75 2.43
C PRO A 44 -6.84 13.10 3.33
N ALA A 45 -5.96 13.90 3.94
CA ALA A 45 -4.84 13.41 4.75
C ALA A 45 -4.59 14.25 6.02
N GLY A 46 -4.67 15.57 5.92
CA GLY A 46 -4.54 16.46 7.08
C GLY A 46 -5.09 17.85 6.80
N MET A 47 -5.12 18.71 7.81
CA MET A 47 -5.55 20.10 7.61
C MET A 47 -4.54 20.93 6.79
N ARG A 48 -3.34 20.42 6.54
CA ARG A 48 -2.45 20.88 5.46
C ARG A 48 -2.19 19.70 4.54
N ASP A 49 -2.60 19.82 3.29
CA ASP A 49 -2.53 18.72 2.33
C ASP A 49 -1.90 19.18 1.00
N PRO A 50 -0.77 18.59 0.58
CA PRO A 50 0.05 17.63 1.33
C PRO A 50 0.72 18.25 2.57
N LEU A 51 0.90 17.45 3.64
CA LEU A 51 1.49 17.92 4.91
C LEU A 51 2.92 18.45 4.73
N ASN A 52 3.67 17.82 3.82
CA ASN A 52 5.03 18.16 3.44
C ASN A 52 5.06 18.47 1.94
N PRO A 53 4.70 19.71 1.56
CA PRO A 53 4.46 20.00 0.17
C PRO A 53 5.75 20.22 -0.63
N LEU A 54 5.64 19.91 -1.92
CA LEU A 54 6.73 20.00 -2.88
C LEU A 54 6.82 21.40 -3.48
N THR A 55 7.95 21.74 -4.11
CA THR A 55 8.06 22.96 -4.92
C THR A 55 7.00 22.98 -6.02
N ASN A 56 6.38 24.14 -6.28
CA ASN A 56 5.25 24.29 -7.22
C ASN A 56 4.00 23.43 -6.93
N ALA A 57 3.97 22.68 -5.82
CA ALA A 57 2.78 21.92 -5.46
C ALA A 57 1.63 22.88 -5.12
N SER A 58 0.43 22.51 -5.54
CA SER A 58 -0.79 23.09 -5.01
C SER A 58 -1.04 22.51 -3.62
N VAL A 59 -1.15 23.37 -2.61
CA VAL A 59 -1.32 22.95 -1.22
C VAL A 59 -2.58 23.55 -0.68
N THR A 60 -3.44 22.71 -0.11
CA THR A 60 -4.68 23.11 0.51
C THR A 60 -4.51 23.17 2.03
N PHE A 61 -4.88 24.32 2.59
CA PHE A 61 -4.88 24.59 4.02
C PHE A 61 -6.32 24.69 4.48
N TYR A 62 -6.72 23.78 5.36
CA TYR A 62 -8.04 23.71 5.97
C TYR A 62 -8.01 24.33 7.36
N GLN A 63 -9.08 24.99 7.79
CA GLN A 63 -9.34 25.24 9.21
C GLN A 63 -10.76 24.79 9.55
N GLY A 64 -10.98 24.47 10.82
CA GLY A 64 -12.27 24.04 11.34
C GLY A 64 -12.91 25.08 12.25
N VAL A 65 -14.24 25.05 12.31
CA VAL A 65 -15.05 25.82 13.24
C VAL A 65 -16.00 24.88 13.96
N TYR A 66 -16.02 24.97 15.30
CA TYR A 66 -16.91 24.16 16.11
C TYR A 66 -18.24 24.88 16.28
N LYS A 67 -19.30 24.36 15.64
CA LYS A 67 -20.67 24.84 15.86
C LYS A 67 -21.23 24.00 17.01
N ALA A 68 -21.17 24.55 18.22
CA ALA A 68 -21.88 23.95 19.36
C ALA A 68 -23.37 23.74 18.98
N ASN A 69 -24.04 22.79 19.64
CA ASN A 69 -25.41 22.31 19.39
C ASN A 69 -26.54 23.37 19.32
N THR A 70 -26.21 24.66 19.42
CA THR A 70 -27.13 25.81 19.32
C THR A 70 -26.80 26.77 18.16
N GLY A 71 -25.91 26.40 17.23
CA GLY A 71 -25.72 27.14 15.97
C GLY A 71 -24.88 28.42 16.03
N GLY A 72 -24.18 28.69 17.15
CA GLY A 72 -23.52 29.97 17.44
C GLY A 72 -22.38 30.37 16.49
N ASN A 73 -21.34 29.54 16.32
CA ASN A 73 -20.17 29.93 15.52
C ASN A 73 -20.38 29.71 14.02
N ASN A 74 -21.15 30.57 13.36
CA ASN A 74 -21.29 30.53 11.92
C ASN A 74 -20.22 31.40 11.25
N GLN A 75 -19.14 30.77 10.77
CA GLN A 75 -18.17 31.46 9.95
C GLN A 75 -18.83 31.84 8.62
N THR A 76 -18.57 33.06 8.17
CA THR A 76 -19.11 33.66 6.95
C THR A 76 -18.05 33.88 5.89
N GLY A 77 -16.77 33.72 6.23
CA GLY A 77 -15.64 33.97 5.34
C GLY A 77 -14.31 33.93 6.07
N GLY A 78 -13.29 34.46 5.42
CA GLY A 78 -12.00 34.72 6.04
C GLY A 78 -10.90 34.95 5.02
N THR A 79 -9.71 35.22 5.54
CA THR A 79 -8.50 35.44 4.76
C THR A 79 -7.41 34.50 5.27
N PHE A 80 -6.76 33.82 4.34
CA PHE A 80 -5.54 33.07 4.57
C PHE A 80 -4.35 33.99 4.31
N TYR A 81 -3.55 34.26 5.33
CA TYR A 81 -2.34 35.05 5.22
C TYR A 81 -1.14 34.12 5.13
N TYR A 82 -0.24 34.38 4.19
CA TYR A 82 0.98 33.60 4.04
C TYR A 82 2.14 34.46 3.58
N ARG A 83 3.38 34.04 3.85
CA ARG A 83 4.58 34.66 3.32
C ARG A 83 5.64 33.61 3.00
N VAL A 84 6.56 34.02 2.13
CA VAL A 84 7.62 33.17 1.60
C VAL A 84 8.96 33.79 1.94
N ALA A 85 9.89 32.99 2.46
CA ALA A 85 11.26 33.39 2.81
C ALA A 85 11.33 34.63 3.73
N GLY A 86 10.37 34.78 4.65
CA GLY A 86 10.28 35.96 5.54
C GLY A 86 9.93 37.26 4.84
N GLY A 87 9.47 37.21 3.58
CA GLY A 87 9.05 38.38 2.79
C GLY A 87 7.73 39.00 3.26
N ALA A 88 7.14 39.82 2.40
CA ALA A 88 5.86 40.47 2.68
C ALA A 88 4.71 39.46 2.81
N TRP A 89 3.76 39.74 3.72
CA TRP A 89 2.53 38.97 3.84
C TRP A 89 1.67 39.11 2.57
N GLN A 90 1.32 37.98 1.99
CA GLN A 90 0.38 37.79 0.90
C GLN A 90 -0.95 37.27 1.47
N THR A 91 -2.00 37.33 0.66
CA THR A 91 -3.34 36.89 1.07
C THR A 91 -4.00 36.03 0.00
N SER A 92 -4.82 35.09 0.45
CA SER A 92 -5.77 34.33 -0.36
C SER A 92 -7.11 34.24 0.37
N ALA A 93 -8.20 34.11 -0.36
CA ALA A 93 -9.51 33.94 0.25
C ALA A 93 -9.60 32.59 0.98
N LEU A 94 -10.23 32.59 2.16
CA LEU A 94 -10.61 31.38 2.86
C LEU A 94 -12.05 31.04 2.45
N GLY A 95 -12.20 30.00 1.63
CA GLY A 95 -13.47 29.60 1.03
C GLY A 95 -14.16 28.46 1.80
N TRP A 96 -15.49 28.42 1.76
CA TRP A 96 -16.26 27.34 2.38
C TRP A 96 -15.90 26.00 1.72
N HIS A 97 -15.71 24.96 2.54
CA HIS A 97 -15.40 23.63 2.04
C HIS A 97 -16.54 22.64 2.24
N ASN A 98 -16.91 22.35 3.50
CA ASN A 98 -17.93 21.37 3.83
C ASN A 98 -18.39 21.49 5.30
N ASN A 99 -19.51 20.84 5.66
CA ASN A 99 -19.92 20.60 7.03
C ASN A 99 -19.78 19.12 7.39
N GLU A 100 -19.29 18.82 8.59
CA GLU A 100 -19.23 17.45 9.13
C GLU A 100 -20.46 17.20 10.02
N THR A 101 -21.31 16.25 9.62
CA THR A 101 -22.57 15.94 10.34
C THR A 101 -22.56 14.63 11.13
N ASN A 102 -21.52 13.78 10.97
CA ASN A 102 -21.55 12.39 11.42
C ASN A 102 -20.69 12.05 12.64
N ASN A 103 -20.10 13.04 13.32
CA ASN A 103 -19.42 12.78 14.58
C ASN A 103 -20.34 13.21 15.73
N GLY A 104 -20.57 12.33 16.71
CA GLY A 104 -21.54 12.51 17.82
C GLY A 104 -21.32 13.76 18.69
N SER A 105 -20.37 14.63 18.35
CA SER A 105 -20.04 15.92 18.95
C SER A 105 -20.71 17.13 18.31
N GLY A 106 -21.49 16.99 17.24
CA GLY A 106 -22.21 18.10 16.62
C GLY A 106 -21.37 18.94 15.64
N PHE A 107 -22.05 19.33 14.57
CA PHE A 107 -21.72 20.19 13.42
C PHE A 107 -20.38 20.95 13.45
N VAL A 108 -19.40 20.50 12.67
CA VAL A 108 -18.20 21.28 12.34
C VAL A 108 -18.35 21.89 10.96
N GLN A 109 -17.93 23.14 10.79
CA GLN A 109 -17.78 23.77 9.48
C GLN A 109 -16.30 23.85 9.11
N VAL A 110 -15.94 23.34 7.94
CA VAL A 110 -14.57 23.36 7.41
C VAL A 110 -14.49 24.40 6.29
N TRP A 111 -13.42 25.18 6.31
CA TRP A 111 -13.06 26.09 5.23
C TRP A 111 -11.65 25.81 4.77
N LYS A 112 -11.30 26.29 3.57
CA LYS A 112 -9.99 26.04 2.97
C LYS A 112 -9.49 27.20 2.13
N SER A 113 -8.18 27.26 1.97
CA SER A 113 -7.51 28.06 0.95
C SER A 113 -6.46 27.21 0.26
N THR A 114 -6.22 27.47 -1.02
CA THR A 114 -5.21 26.75 -1.80
C THR A 114 -4.19 27.75 -2.34
N VAL A 115 -2.91 27.43 -2.18
CA VAL A 115 -1.79 28.24 -2.67
C VAL A 115 -0.73 27.36 -3.30
N THR A 116 -0.03 27.88 -4.30
CA THR A 116 1.09 27.21 -4.95
C THR A 116 2.37 27.43 -4.16
N MET A 117 3.12 26.37 -3.87
CA MET A 117 4.40 26.46 -3.17
C MET A 117 5.48 27.16 -4.00
N PRO A 118 6.43 27.86 -3.35
CA PRO A 118 7.64 28.37 -3.98
C PRO A 118 8.37 27.33 -4.83
N THR A 119 9.06 27.79 -5.86
CA THR A 119 9.91 26.97 -6.75
C THR A 119 11.21 26.54 -6.08
N THR A 120 11.65 27.24 -5.03
CA THR A 120 12.94 27.02 -4.38
C THR A 120 12.81 26.11 -3.17
N VAL A 121 13.56 25.01 -3.20
CA VAL A 121 13.68 24.05 -2.09
C VAL A 121 14.32 24.72 -0.87
N GLY A 122 13.91 24.34 0.34
CA GLY A 122 14.44 24.93 1.56
C GLY A 122 13.81 26.28 1.92
N THR A 123 12.89 26.78 1.09
CA THR A 123 12.19 28.03 1.35
C THR A 123 11.27 27.88 2.56
N LEU A 124 11.40 28.78 3.53
CA LEU A 124 10.48 28.90 4.65
C LEU A 124 9.13 29.43 4.15
N PHE A 125 8.06 28.70 4.45
CA PHE A 125 6.68 29.10 4.21
C PHE A 125 6.00 29.30 5.56
N GLU A 126 5.40 30.48 5.77
CA GLU A 126 4.72 30.85 7.01
C GLU A 126 3.30 31.28 6.72
N TYR A 127 2.36 30.96 7.62
CA TYR A 127 0.95 31.28 7.43
C TYR A 127 0.15 31.39 8.73
N TYR A 128 -0.97 32.09 8.66
CA TYR A 128 -2.00 32.17 9.70
C TYR A 128 -3.37 32.46 9.08
N PHE A 129 -4.44 32.29 9.83
CA PHE A 129 -5.82 32.50 9.34
C PHE A 129 -6.45 33.72 10.00
N ALA A 130 -7.35 34.39 9.30
CA ALA A 130 -8.22 35.44 9.82
C ALA A 130 -9.67 35.09 9.44
N THR A 131 -10.42 34.52 10.37
CA THR A 131 -11.78 34.00 10.13
C THR A 131 -12.83 35.05 10.44
N THR A 132 -13.88 35.17 9.62
CA THR A 132 -14.98 36.14 9.82
C THR A 132 -16.27 35.45 10.19
N PHE A 133 -17.05 36.04 11.09
CA PHE A 133 -18.27 35.47 11.65
C PHE A 133 -19.45 36.42 11.53
N SER A 134 -20.65 35.85 11.66
CA SER A 134 -21.81 36.64 12.09
C SER A 134 -21.66 37.09 13.54
N ALA A 135 -22.32 38.19 13.91
CA ALA A 135 -22.49 38.57 15.31
C ALA A 135 -23.02 37.38 16.13
N PRO A 136 -22.61 37.21 17.40
CA PRO A 136 -21.87 38.16 18.25
C PRO A 136 -20.33 38.00 18.24
N PHE A 137 -19.76 37.20 17.34
CA PHE A 137 -18.33 36.86 17.41
C PHE A 137 -17.42 37.93 16.81
N THR A 138 -16.24 38.06 17.41
CA THR A 138 -15.17 38.94 16.94
C THR A 138 -14.75 38.53 15.54
N SER A 139 -14.78 39.50 14.62
CA SER A 139 -14.39 39.32 13.24
C SER A 139 -13.36 40.37 12.85
N PRO A 140 -12.11 39.99 12.51
CA PRO A 140 -11.62 38.61 12.41
C PRO A 140 -11.28 37.96 13.76
N THR A 141 -11.44 36.63 13.85
CA THR A 141 -10.72 35.79 14.82
C THR A 141 -9.51 35.18 14.12
N TYR A 142 -8.30 35.49 14.61
CA TYR A 142 -7.07 34.99 14.01
C TYR A 142 -6.67 33.64 14.61
N ILE A 143 -6.15 32.74 13.78
CA ILE A 143 -5.62 31.43 14.20
C ILE A 143 -4.12 31.40 13.90
N TYR A 144 -3.32 31.10 14.91
CA TYR A 144 -1.87 31.11 14.84
C TYR A 144 -1.26 29.99 15.68
N ASN A 145 0.07 29.85 15.63
CA ASN A 145 0.78 28.81 16.35
C ASN A 145 1.37 29.34 17.66
N ASN A 146 1.00 28.75 18.78
CA ASN A 146 1.64 29.00 20.08
C ASN A 146 1.93 27.68 20.81
N GLY A 147 2.73 26.82 20.19
CA GLY A 147 2.91 25.43 20.63
C GLY A 147 1.72 24.52 20.27
N GLY A 148 0.87 24.98 19.34
CA GLY A 148 -0.42 24.40 18.98
C GLY A 148 -1.37 25.46 18.43
N THR A 149 -2.63 25.08 18.16
CA THR A 149 -3.68 26.05 17.78
C THR A 149 -3.89 27.07 18.91
N ALA A 150 -3.81 28.35 18.58
CA ALA A 150 -4.22 29.45 19.44
C ALA A 150 -5.06 30.47 18.66
N THR A 151 -5.89 31.24 19.36
CA THR A 151 -6.73 32.29 18.77
C THR A 151 -6.49 33.66 19.39
N THR A 152 -6.71 34.73 18.62
CA THR A 152 -6.57 36.11 19.08
C THR A 152 -7.44 37.06 18.25
N ALA A 153 -7.80 38.22 18.81
CA ALA A 153 -8.43 39.32 18.08
C ALA A 153 -7.40 40.22 17.35
N THR A 154 -6.10 40.03 17.62
CA THR A 154 -5.05 40.96 17.19
C THR A 154 -4.17 40.34 16.10
N GLN A 155 -4.17 40.95 14.92
CA GLN A 155 -3.39 40.45 13.78
C GLN A 155 -1.89 40.38 14.05
N SER A 156 -1.32 41.39 14.71
CA SER A 156 0.13 41.44 14.97
C SER A 156 0.60 40.28 15.86
N THR A 157 -0.24 39.83 16.80
CA THR A 157 0.03 38.63 17.60
C THR A 157 0.07 37.38 16.73
N ALA A 158 -0.89 37.20 15.83
CA ALA A 158 -0.91 36.05 14.92
C ALA A 158 0.26 36.05 13.94
N ALA A 159 0.61 37.22 13.40
CA ALA A 159 1.73 37.38 12.47
C ALA A 159 3.11 37.21 13.13
N ALA A 160 3.21 37.42 14.45
CA ALA A 160 4.44 37.23 15.22
C ALA A 160 4.72 35.75 15.56
N SER A 161 3.72 34.88 15.49
CA SER A 161 3.86 33.44 15.75
C SER A 161 3.05 32.61 14.75
N PRO A 162 3.40 32.67 13.46
CA PRO A 162 2.68 31.94 12.42
C PRO A 162 2.95 30.43 12.49
N PHE A 163 2.10 29.65 11.84
CA PHE A 163 2.48 28.29 11.45
C PHE A 163 3.58 28.35 10.41
N SER A 164 4.50 27.40 10.41
CA SER A 164 5.60 27.37 9.46
C SER A 164 6.00 25.97 9.04
N PHE A 165 6.59 25.86 7.85
CA PHE A 165 7.28 24.66 7.37
C PHE A 165 8.27 25.05 6.27
N THR A 166 9.15 24.12 5.89
CA THR A 166 10.11 24.30 4.82
C THR A 166 9.68 23.51 3.58
N VAL A 167 9.68 24.14 2.41
CA VAL A 167 9.32 23.48 1.14
C VAL A 167 10.36 22.42 0.80
N THR A 168 9.90 21.19 0.56
CA THR A 168 10.77 20.05 0.19
C THR A 168 10.80 19.84 -1.34
N ALA A 169 11.89 19.26 -1.86
CA ALA A 169 11.99 18.88 -3.28
C ALA A 169 11.46 17.47 -3.54
N PRO A 170 11.17 17.16 -4.80
CA PRO A 170 12.02 16.23 -5.56
C PRO A 170 12.85 16.96 -6.60
N SER A 171 14.12 16.58 -6.72
CA SER A 171 14.96 16.85 -7.90
C SER A 171 14.51 16.08 -9.16
N ALA A 172 13.65 15.05 -9.04
CA ALA A 172 13.02 14.31 -10.14
C ALA A 172 11.80 13.49 -9.65
N SER A 173 10.93 13.01 -10.55
CA SER A 173 9.91 12.01 -10.18
C SER A 173 10.58 10.75 -9.63
N ALA A 174 10.01 10.16 -8.57
CA ALA A 174 10.51 8.89 -8.05
C ALA A 174 10.46 7.83 -9.15
N SER A 175 11.53 7.05 -9.29
CA SER A 175 11.63 5.96 -10.25
C SER A 175 12.16 4.72 -9.57
N PHE A 176 11.54 3.59 -9.84
CA PHE A 176 11.95 2.31 -9.30
C PHE A 176 11.88 1.30 -10.43
N THR A 177 13.00 0.68 -10.74
CA THR A 177 13.12 -0.35 -11.76
C THR A 177 13.68 -1.65 -11.22
N VAL A 178 13.25 -2.74 -11.84
CA VAL A 178 13.73 -4.10 -11.62
C VAL A 178 14.27 -4.60 -12.95
N ALA A 179 15.53 -5.00 -12.96
CA ALA A 179 16.25 -5.50 -14.12
C ALA A 179 16.64 -6.96 -13.93
N THR A 180 16.31 -7.78 -14.93
CA THR A 180 16.64 -9.21 -14.98
C THR A 180 17.05 -9.59 -16.40
N THR A 181 17.80 -10.67 -16.55
CA THR A 181 18.20 -11.16 -17.88
C THR A 181 17.02 -11.67 -18.72
N SER A 182 15.96 -12.18 -18.09
CA SER A 182 14.81 -12.79 -18.77
C SER A 182 13.71 -11.80 -19.14
N THR A 183 13.54 -10.73 -18.37
CA THR A 183 12.47 -9.73 -18.61
C THR A 183 12.98 -8.33 -18.93
N GLY A 184 14.30 -8.12 -18.97
CA GLY A 184 14.88 -6.80 -19.17
C GLY A 184 14.65 -5.89 -17.96
N THR A 185 14.61 -4.59 -18.19
CA THR A 185 14.35 -3.57 -17.17
C THR A 185 12.89 -3.13 -17.21
N LEU A 186 12.18 -3.29 -16.10
CA LEU A 186 10.78 -2.89 -15.94
C LEU A 186 10.65 -1.84 -14.83
N ASN A 187 9.70 -0.93 -14.97
CA ASN A 187 9.25 -0.09 -13.84
C ASN A 187 8.56 -1.00 -12.80
N ALA A 188 8.85 -0.82 -11.50
CA ALA A 188 8.31 -1.62 -10.41
C ALA A 188 6.82 -1.35 -10.10
N GLU A 189 6.18 -0.35 -10.71
CA GLU A 189 4.75 -0.10 -10.56
C GLU A 189 3.93 -1.13 -11.34
N TYR A 190 3.42 -2.14 -10.64
CA TYR A 190 2.44 -3.10 -11.14
C TYR A 190 2.89 -3.89 -12.38
N THR A 191 4.17 -4.27 -12.42
CA THR A 191 4.73 -5.15 -13.46
C THR A 191 5.18 -6.49 -12.88
N THR A 192 5.64 -7.40 -13.74
CA THR A 192 6.08 -8.74 -13.32
C THR A 192 7.35 -9.18 -14.02
N SER A 193 8.36 -9.57 -13.23
CA SER A 193 9.54 -10.27 -13.72
C SER A 193 9.38 -11.79 -13.62
N LYS A 194 9.76 -12.51 -14.67
CA LYS A 194 9.64 -13.97 -14.79
C LYS A 194 11.01 -14.61 -14.80
N LEU A 195 11.35 -15.35 -13.75
CA LEU A 195 12.64 -15.99 -13.55
C LEU A 195 12.50 -17.50 -13.46
N TYR A 196 13.60 -18.20 -13.67
CA TYR A 196 13.64 -19.66 -13.68
C TYR A 196 14.87 -20.15 -12.94
N VAL A 197 14.68 -21.05 -11.97
CA VAL A 197 15.78 -21.64 -11.18
C VAL A 197 15.66 -23.15 -11.12
N ASN A 198 16.78 -23.85 -11.02
CA ASN A 198 16.84 -25.22 -10.53
C ASN A 198 17.32 -25.23 -9.07
N GLU A 199 16.39 -25.35 -8.13
CA GLU A 199 16.71 -25.37 -6.70
C GLU A 199 17.60 -26.55 -6.29
N ALA A 200 17.42 -27.72 -6.92
CA ALA A 200 18.25 -28.90 -6.64
C ALA A 200 19.71 -28.69 -7.05
N SER A 201 19.98 -27.78 -7.98
CA SER A 201 21.32 -27.37 -8.39
C SER A 201 21.82 -26.11 -7.67
N ASN A 202 21.05 -25.56 -6.72
CA ASN A 202 21.32 -24.28 -6.06
C ASN A 202 21.51 -23.12 -7.06
N ASP A 203 20.74 -23.11 -8.16
CA ASP A 203 20.77 -22.03 -9.13
C ASP A 203 20.44 -20.68 -8.45
N ALA A 204 21.16 -19.63 -8.85
CA ALA A 204 20.92 -18.26 -8.41
C ALA A 204 20.78 -17.36 -9.64
N VAL A 205 19.65 -16.68 -9.77
CA VAL A 205 19.40 -15.73 -10.87
C VAL A 205 19.46 -14.30 -10.35
N PRO A 206 20.37 -13.46 -10.85
CA PRO A 206 20.52 -12.10 -10.37
C PRO A 206 19.32 -11.23 -10.76
N ILE A 207 18.95 -10.35 -9.84
CA ILE A 207 17.95 -9.29 -9.96
C ILE A 207 18.64 -8.01 -9.52
N THR A 208 18.68 -7.03 -10.43
CA THR A 208 19.20 -5.70 -10.11
C THR A 208 18.04 -4.74 -9.91
N ILE A 209 18.01 -4.14 -8.74
CA ILE A 209 17.02 -3.16 -8.33
C ILE A 209 17.68 -1.79 -8.33
N SER A 210 17.00 -0.82 -8.92
CA SER A 210 17.41 0.59 -8.92
C SER A 210 16.24 1.45 -8.49
N PHE A 211 16.42 2.16 -7.38
CA PHE A 211 15.42 3.05 -6.82
C PHE A 211 16.02 4.46 -6.69
N ALA A 212 15.48 5.41 -7.43
CA ALA A 212 15.74 6.83 -7.25
C ALA A 212 14.48 7.49 -6.68
N PRO A 213 14.43 7.80 -5.36
CA PRO A 213 13.31 8.49 -4.74
C PRO A 213 13.04 9.88 -5.33
N GLY A 214 14.02 10.44 -6.06
CA GLY A 214 13.93 11.75 -6.66
C GLY A 214 14.00 12.89 -5.66
N VAL A 215 14.14 12.61 -4.36
CA VAL A 215 14.25 13.58 -3.26
C VAL A 215 15.51 13.30 -2.44
N SER A 216 15.94 14.25 -1.62
CA SER A 216 16.95 13.93 -0.58
C SER A 216 16.32 13.03 0.47
N VAL A 217 16.97 11.90 0.76
CA VAL A 217 16.47 10.86 1.67
C VAL A 217 17.51 10.51 2.71
N SER A 218 17.05 10.16 3.91
CA SER A 218 17.89 9.62 4.99
C SER A 218 17.96 8.09 4.96
N GLU A 219 16.92 7.43 4.45
CA GLU A 219 16.82 5.98 4.35
C GLU A 219 16.07 5.58 3.07
N VAL A 220 16.49 4.48 2.44
CA VAL A 220 15.78 3.82 1.33
C VAL A 220 15.79 2.31 1.56
N GLU A 221 14.64 1.68 1.40
CA GLU A 221 14.48 0.24 1.63
C GLU A 221 13.63 -0.42 0.56
N LEU A 222 13.92 -1.71 0.34
CA LEU A 222 12.99 -2.65 -0.25
C LEU A 222 12.16 -3.29 0.85
N TRP A 223 10.92 -3.61 0.53
CA TRP A 223 10.08 -4.50 1.30
C TRP A 223 9.68 -5.67 0.41
N THR A 224 10.13 -6.87 0.76
CA THR A 224 9.96 -8.05 -0.09
C THR A 224 9.96 -9.34 0.71
N ASN A 225 9.31 -10.37 0.16
CA ASN A 225 9.38 -11.75 0.64
C ASN A 225 10.21 -12.66 -0.28
N LEU A 226 11.02 -12.10 -1.18
CA LEU A 226 11.84 -12.85 -2.13
C LEU A 226 12.68 -13.92 -1.41
N ASN A 227 12.56 -15.17 -1.88
CA ASN A 227 13.20 -16.38 -1.34
C ASN A 227 12.71 -16.86 0.04
N ASN A 228 11.68 -16.24 0.62
CA ASN A 228 11.19 -16.59 1.95
C ASN A 228 9.95 -17.50 1.92
N ARG A 229 9.64 -18.16 0.78
CA ARG A 229 8.41 -18.99 0.65
C ARG A 229 8.26 -20.07 1.74
N ASP A 230 9.37 -20.65 2.23
CA ASP A 230 9.31 -21.66 3.29
C ASP A 230 8.97 -21.09 4.67
N ARG A 231 8.93 -19.76 4.80
CA ARG A 231 8.51 -19.03 6.01
C ARG A 231 7.05 -18.58 5.94
N ALA A 232 6.33 -18.89 4.86
CA ALA A 232 4.94 -18.46 4.70
C ALA A 232 3.99 -19.03 5.77
N GLY A 233 4.36 -20.16 6.40
CA GLY A 233 3.62 -20.75 7.52
C GLY A 233 4.09 -20.30 8.90
N ALA A 234 5.07 -19.39 8.99
CA ALA A 234 5.45 -18.79 10.27
C ALA A 234 4.39 -17.78 10.70
N ASP A 235 4.29 -17.56 12.01
CA ASP A 235 3.55 -16.47 12.64
C ASP A 235 4.59 -15.65 13.41
N ALA A 236 5.26 -14.74 12.70
CA ALA A 236 6.45 -14.08 13.22
C ALA A 236 6.11 -12.93 14.18
N ASP A 237 4.91 -12.36 14.08
CA ASP A 237 4.41 -11.29 14.96
C ASP A 237 3.44 -11.79 16.05
N GLY A 238 3.06 -13.07 16.02
CA GLY A 238 2.32 -13.75 17.08
C GLY A 238 0.84 -13.40 17.08
N ASP A 239 0.27 -13.03 15.93
CA ASP A 239 -1.14 -12.63 15.81
C ASP A 239 -2.09 -13.84 15.66
N GLY A 240 -1.54 -15.06 15.58
CA GLY A 240 -2.26 -16.31 15.43
C GLY A 240 -2.58 -16.66 13.97
N ILE A 241 -2.08 -15.89 13.01
CA ILE A 241 -2.28 -16.08 11.56
C ILE A 241 -0.90 -16.29 10.92
N HIS A 242 -0.81 -17.20 9.95
CA HIS A 242 0.43 -17.35 9.22
C HIS A 242 0.73 -16.10 8.37
N ASP A 243 1.98 -15.62 8.41
CA ASP A 243 2.49 -14.46 7.66
C ASP A 243 2.23 -14.55 6.14
N GLY A 244 2.12 -15.76 5.60
CA GLY A 244 1.78 -16.01 4.20
C GLY A 244 0.35 -15.64 3.83
N ILE A 245 -0.55 -15.64 4.81
CA ILE A 245 -1.96 -15.26 4.69
C ILE A 245 -2.13 -13.78 5.03
N LEU A 246 -1.64 -13.37 6.20
CA LEU A 246 -1.65 -11.99 6.66
C LEU A 246 -0.21 -11.55 6.97
N PRO A 247 0.46 -10.86 6.04
CA PRO A 247 1.81 -10.40 6.30
C PRO A 247 1.85 -9.37 7.43
N PRO A 248 2.85 -9.42 8.32
CA PRO A 248 3.04 -8.40 9.34
C PRO A 248 3.23 -7.02 8.70
N ALA A 249 2.78 -5.99 9.43
CA ALA A 249 2.99 -4.61 9.01
C ALA A 249 4.50 -4.30 8.88
N PRO A 250 4.91 -3.54 7.85
CA PRO A 250 6.29 -3.08 7.74
C PRO A 250 6.67 -2.30 9.00
N PRO A 251 7.83 -2.57 9.62
CA PRO A 251 8.20 -1.91 10.87
C PRO A 251 8.43 -0.42 10.65
N ASP A 252 7.69 0.42 11.39
CA ASP A 252 7.84 1.88 11.41
C ASP A 252 9.02 2.32 12.28
N THR A 253 9.23 1.60 13.38
CA THR A 253 10.39 1.76 14.27
C THR A 253 11.30 0.55 14.14
N LYS A 254 12.60 0.81 14.10
CA LYS A 254 13.64 -0.23 14.00
C LYS A 254 14.55 -0.12 15.23
N PRO A 255 15.29 -1.19 15.57
CA PRO A 255 16.27 -1.15 16.64
C PRO A 255 17.25 0.03 16.46
N ALA A 256 17.60 0.70 17.56
CA ALA A 256 18.58 1.78 17.54
C ALA A 256 19.90 1.29 16.94
N GLY A 257 20.43 2.00 15.95
CA GLY A 257 21.64 1.59 15.21
C GLY A 257 21.40 0.79 13.93
N TYR A 258 20.14 0.58 13.51
CA TYR A 258 19.83 0.01 12.20
C TYR A 258 20.27 0.95 11.06
N THR A 259 21.37 0.61 10.40
CA THR A 259 21.88 1.30 9.20
C THR A 259 22.31 0.32 8.11
N SER A 260 22.20 -0.98 8.37
CA SER A 260 22.63 -2.06 7.49
C SER A 260 21.95 -3.38 7.86
N GLY A 261 21.76 -4.27 6.88
CA GLY A 261 21.25 -5.62 7.07
C GLY A 261 19.74 -5.77 6.94
N ILE A 262 19.28 -7.02 6.88
CA ILE A 262 17.88 -7.40 6.62
C ILE A 262 17.08 -7.43 7.93
N TYR A 263 15.87 -6.86 7.94
CA TYR A 263 15.01 -6.84 9.11
C TYR A 263 13.50 -7.05 8.80
N PRO A 264 12.78 -7.88 9.56
CA PRO A 264 13.31 -8.84 10.53
C PRO A 264 14.07 -9.97 9.83
N THR A 265 15.13 -10.48 10.46
CA THR A 265 16.04 -11.47 9.84
C THR A 265 15.35 -12.79 9.49
N ASN A 266 14.26 -13.12 10.21
CA ASN A 266 13.49 -14.35 10.04
C ASN A 266 12.05 -14.14 9.57
N GLY A 267 11.65 -12.93 9.19
CA GLY A 267 10.30 -12.68 8.69
C GLY A 267 10.06 -13.30 7.32
N TYR A 268 8.78 -13.54 7.02
CA TYR A 268 8.35 -13.83 5.66
C TYR A 268 8.59 -12.63 4.74
N PHE A 269 8.14 -11.45 5.15
CA PHE A 269 8.55 -10.17 4.54
C PHE A 269 9.72 -9.55 5.30
N GLN A 270 10.59 -8.88 4.55
CA GLN A 270 11.79 -8.27 5.08
C GLN A 270 12.05 -6.91 4.44
N ALA A 271 12.52 -5.99 5.28
CA ALA A 271 13.10 -4.72 4.91
C ALA A 271 14.57 -4.93 4.59
N ILE A 272 14.99 -4.46 3.42
CA ILE A 272 16.38 -4.53 2.96
C ILE A 272 16.85 -3.11 2.64
N PRO A 273 17.82 -2.54 3.36
CA PRO A 273 18.39 -1.23 3.06
C PRO A 273 19.05 -1.24 1.68
N LEU A 274 18.81 -0.20 0.89
CA LEU A 274 19.59 0.02 -0.33
C LEU A 274 20.73 0.99 -0.04
N THR A 275 21.84 0.77 -0.73
CA THR A 275 22.99 1.68 -0.72
C THR A 275 23.07 2.42 -2.04
N GLY A 276 23.44 3.69 -2.01
CA GLY A 276 23.45 4.52 -3.21
C GLY A 276 24.21 5.83 -3.04
N SER A 277 24.54 6.45 -4.16
CA SER A 277 25.14 7.79 -4.23
C SER A 277 24.52 8.55 -5.39
N GLY A 278 24.43 9.88 -5.30
CA GLY A 278 23.92 10.71 -6.40
C GLY A 278 22.41 10.58 -6.65
N GLY A 279 21.63 10.19 -5.65
CA GLY A 279 20.15 10.15 -5.73
C GLY A 279 19.55 8.83 -6.23
N THR A 280 20.39 7.86 -6.60
CA THR A 280 19.98 6.50 -6.99
C THR A 280 20.57 5.48 -6.04
N TYR A 281 19.72 4.56 -5.58
CA TYR A 281 20.04 3.50 -4.64
C TYR A 281 19.85 2.17 -5.33
N THR A 282 20.81 1.27 -5.20
CA THR A 282 20.80 0.00 -5.91
C THR A 282 20.98 -1.18 -4.98
N LEU A 283 20.43 -2.31 -5.39
CA LEU A 283 20.69 -3.60 -4.78
C LEU A 283 20.74 -4.65 -5.89
N THR A 284 21.79 -5.47 -5.90
CA THR A 284 21.79 -6.73 -6.65
C THR A 284 21.60 -7.86 -5.67
N THR A 285 20.53 -8.63 -5.86
CA THR A 285 20.22 -9.84 -5.08
C THR A 285 19.93 -10.98 -6.03
N ASN A 286 19.76 -12.20 -5.52
CA ASN A 286 19.46 -13.38 -6.33
C ASN A 286 18.09 -13.95 -5.99
N ALA A 287 17.34 -14.39 -7.01
CA ALA A 287 16.30 -15.38 -6.84
C ALA A 287 16.93 -16.77 -6.78
N VAL A 288 16.65 -17.51 -5.70
CA VAL A 288 17.18 -18.87 -5.46
C VAL A 288 16.09 -19.89 -5.13
N LYS A 289 14.85 -19.45 -4.90
CA LYS A 289 13.71 -20.34 -4.61
C LYS A 289 12.54 -20.04 -5.54
N THR A 290 11.90 -21.08 -6.06
CA THR A 290 10.64 -20.97 -6.79
C THR A 290 9.52 -20.41 -5.91
N GLY A 291 8.59 -19.68 -6.52
CA GLY A 291 7.50 -19.01 -5.81
C GLY A 291 7.01 -17.77 -6.54
N ALA A 292 5.99 -17.13 -5.97
CA ALA A 292 5.54 -15.80 -6.38
C ALA A 292 5.83 -14.84 -5.23
N TYR A 293 6.61 -13.80 -5.52
CA TYR A 293 7.11 -12.87 -4.53
C TYR A 293 6.64 -11.45 -4.84
N ARG A 294 6.47 -10.66 -3.78
CA ARG A 294 6.17 -9.24 -3.85
C ARG A 294 7.43 -8.44 -3.59
N LEU A 295 7.59 -7.36 -4.33
CA LEU A 295 8.69 -6.42 -4.15
C LEU A 295 8.15 -5.00 -4.29
N THR A 296 8.39 -4.20 -3.26
CA THR A 296 8.09 -2.78 -3.26
C THR A 296 9.19 -2.04 -2.49
N GLY A 297 9.07 -0.73 -2.37
CA GLY A 297 10.12 0.12 -1.85
C GLY A 297 9.55 1.31 -1.11
N ARG A 298 10.31 1.78 -0.13
CA ARG A 298 9.97 2.96 0.66
C ARG A 298 11.20 3.78 0.97
N TYR A 299 11.00 5.06 1.28
CA TYR A 299 12.08 5.97 1.64
C TYR A 299 11.62 6.97 2.70
N LYS A 300 12.57 7.48 3.50
CA LYS A 300 12.35 8.64 4.37
C LYS A 300 12.97 9.87 3.75
N ILE A 301 12.16 10.90 3.58
CA ILE A 301 12.65 12.21 3.14
C ILE A 301 13.55 12.78 4.25
N SER A 302 14.71 13.34 3.88
CA SER A 302 15.64 13.92 4.85
C SER A 302 14.93 14.94 5.76
N GLY A 303 15.07 14.78 7.07
CA GLY A 303 14.41 15.61 8.08
C GLY A 303 12.99 15.16 8.46
N GLN A 304 12.47 14.10 7.85
CA GLN A 304 11.18 13.50 8.22
C GLN A 304 11.38 12.13 8.90
N THR A 305 10.41 11.76 9.71
CA THR A 305 10.36 10.46 10.40
C THR A 305 9.51 9.43 9.66
N ASN A 306 8.57 9.87 8.83
CA ASN A 306 7.59 9.02 8.17
C ASN A 306 8.14 8.38 6.90
N TRP A 307 7.70 7.16 6.63
CA TRP A 307 7.99 6.45 5.39
C TRP A 307 7.06 6.91 4.26
N THR A 308 7.64 7.11 3.09
CA THR A 308 6.92 7.29 1.83
C THR A 308 7.11 6.03 0.99
N TRP A 309 6.00 5.42 0.56
CA TRP A 309 6.00 4.24 -0.31
C TRP A 309 6.11 4.63 -1.78
N PHE A 310 6.82 3.82 -2.56
CA PHE A 310 6.83 3.94 -4.00
C PHE A 310 5.52 3.39 -4.58
N SER A 311 4.79 4.25 -5.29
CA SER A 311 3.52 3.90 -5.94
C SER A 311 2.46 3.34 -4.97
N GLY A 312 1.29 2.98 -5.51
CA GLY A 312 0.24 2.29 -4.76
C GLY A 312 0.21 0.77 -5.01
N ARG A 313 1.14 0.24 -5.82
CA ARG A 313 1.12 -1.15 -6.29
C ARG A 313 2.53 -1.73 -6.38
N ASP A 314 2.65 -2.98 -5.95
CA ASP A 314 3.92 -3.70 -5.90
C ASP A 314 4.31 -4.31 -7.25
N HIS A 315 5.60 -4.62 -7.40
CA HIS A 315 6.14 -5.48 -8.44
C HIS A 315 6.01 -6.96 -8.02
N CYS A 316 5.70 -7.82 -8.98
CA CYS A 316 5.69 -9.27 -8.77
C CYS A 316 6.95 -9.92 -9.36
N ILE A 317 7.58 -10.81 -8.61
CA ILE A 317 8.65 -11.67 -9.10
C ILE A 317 8.12 -13.11 -9.08
N THR A 318 7.89 -13.67 -10.26
CA THR A 318 7.55 -15.09 -10.39
C THR A 318 8.81 -15.88 -10.71
N VAL A 319 9.17 -16.80 -9.83
CA VAL A 319 10.30 -17.71 -10.00
C VAL A 319 9.73 -19.11 -10.22
N ALA A 320 9.85 -19.64 -11.44
CA ALA A 320 9.38 -20.96 -11.78
C ALA A 320 10.53 -21.99 -11.84
N PRO A 321 10.25 -23.29 -11.73
CA PRO A 321 11.25 -24.31 -11.99
C PRO A 321 11.79 -24.17 -13.42
N LYS A 322 13.11 -24.26 -13.60
CA LYS A 322 13.74 -24.25 -14.93
C LYS A 322 13.18 -25.37 -15.83
N LEU A 323 12.87 -26.53 -15.24
CA LEU A 323 12.24 -27.65 -15.94
C LEU A 323 10.94 -27.24 -16.62
N ALA A 324 10.09 -26.41 -15.99
CA ALA A 324 8.81 -25.98 -16.56
C ALA A 324 8.98 -25.17 -17.87
N ARG A 325 10.06 -24.39 -18.00
CA ARG A 325 10.39 -23.68 -19.25
C ARG A 325 11.00 -24.60 -20.29
N SER A 326 11.74 -25.60 -19.85
CA SER A 326 12.50 -26.50 -20.72
C SER A 326 11.76 -27.79 -21.07
N MET A 327 10.46 -27.89 -20.78
CA MET A 327 9.67 -29.10 -21.05
C MET A 327 9.70 -29.44 -22.55
N GLN A 328 10.14 -30.65 -22.86
CA GLN A 328 10.03 -31.29 -24.17
C GLN A 328 9.11 -32.49 -23.97
N VAL A 329 7.84 -32.28 -24.29
CA VAL A 329 6.74 -33.18 -23.92
C VAL A 329 6.49 -34.20 -25.03
N TYR A 330 6.32 -35.46 -24.64
CA TYR A 330 5.81 -36.52 -25.51
C TYR A 330 4.56 -37.14 -24.87
N GLU A 331 3.41 -37.03 -25.55
CA GLU A 331 2.16 -37.63 -25.08
C GLU A 331 2.12 -39.12 -25.41
N ILE A 332 1.74 -39.94 -24.43
CA ILE A 332 1.76 -41.41 -24.52
C ILE A 332 0.44 -41.99 -24.04
N ASN A 333 -0.09 -42.93 -24.80
CA ASN A 333 -1.08 -43.87 -24.30
C ASN A 333 -0.42 -45.24 -24.10
N VAL A 334 -0.56 -45.77 -22.88
CA VAL A 334 0.15 -46.98 -22.46
C VAL A 334 -0.26 -48.20 -23.30
N PHE A 335 -1.52 -48.28 -23.71
CA PHE A 335 -2.05 -49.42 -24.46
C PHE A 335 -1.59 -49.46 -25.90
N ASN A 336 -1.27 -48.32 -26.53
CA ASN A 336 -1.00 -48.26 -27.96
C ASN A 336 0.47 -48.04 -28.32
N VAL A 337 1.27 -47.39 -27.46
CA VAL A 337 2.63 -46.90 -27.80
C VAL A 337 3.56 -47.98 -28.36
N ASN A 338 3.46 -49.21 -27.84
CA ASN A 338 4.19 -50.39 -28.35
C ASN A 338 3.26 -51.56 -28.71
N ALA A 339 1.99 -51.29 -29.02
CA ALA A 339 1.06 -52.37 -29.37
C ALA A 339 1.52 -53.14 -30.62
N THR A 340 1.44 -54.47 -30.56
CA THR A 340 1.84 -55.37 -31.66
C THR A 340 0.65 -55.79 -32.51
N THR A 341 -0.57 -55.77 -31.95
CA THR A 341 -1.82 -56.05 -32.65
C THR A 341 -2.95 -55.17 -32.13
N ASN A 342 -4.12 -55.22 -32.79
CA ASN A 342 -5.35 -54.55 -32.33
C ASN A 342 -6.16 -55.39 -31.33
N THR A 343 -5.55 -56.41 -30.71
CA THR A 343 -6.21 -57.28 -29.71
C THR A 343 -5.72 -56.96 -28.31
N PHE A 344 -6.52 -57.33 -27.29
CA PHE A 344 -6.16 -57.14 -25.89
C PHE A 344 -4.80 -57.78 -25.54
N ALA A 345 -4.48 -58.95 -26.10
CA ALA A 345 -3.22 -59.65 -25.84
C ALA A 345 -2.00 -58.93 -26.45
N GLY A 346 -2.18 -58.17 -27.53
CA GLY A 346 -1.11 -57.41 -28.19
C GLY A 346 -1.00 -55.95 -27.75
N ARG A 347 -1.71 -55.55 -26.69
CA ARG A 347 -1.60 -54.20 -26.12
C ARG A 347 -0.19 -53.94 -25.58
N SER A 348 0.19 -52.67 -25.51
CA SER A 348 1.37 -52.23 -24.76
C SER A 348 1.05 -52.09 -23.27
N THR A 349 2.11 -52.08 -22.46
CA THR A 349 2.07 -52.04 -20.99
C THR A 349 3.14 -51.06 -20.47
N PHE A 350 3.16 -50.77 -19.18
CA PHE A 350 4.24 -49.96 -18.60
C PHE A 350 5.60 -50.66 -18.72
N GLU A 351 5.64 -51.98 -18.60
CA GLU A 351 6.85 -52.79 -18.76
C GLU A 351 7.42 -52.63 -20.17
N SER A 352 6.57 -52.46 -21.19
CA SER A 352 7.00 -52.19 -22.56
C SER A 352 7.82 -50.91 -22.68
N LEU A 353 7.61 -49.88 -21.85
CA LEU A 353 8.42 -48.65 -21.88
C LEU A 353 9.81 -48.83 -21.26
N MET A 354 9.99 -49.87 -20.44
CA MET A 354 11.25 -50.20 -19.78
C MET A 354 12.10 -51.19 -20.58
N ASP A 355 11.48 -51.93 -21.50
CA ASP A 355 12.16 -52.95 -22.30
C ASP A 355 12.94 -52.35 -23.47
N THR A 356 14.26 -52.34 -23.37
CA THR A 356 15.16 -51.87 -24.43
C THR A 356 15.22 -52.81 -25.63
N ASN A 357 14.75 -54.05 -25.49
CA ASN A 357 14.77 -55.06 -26.56
C ASN A 357 13.49 -55.06 -27.40
N ASN A 358 12.49 -54.24 -27.04
CA ASN A 358 11.22 -54.18 -27.77
C ASN A 358 11.34 -53.63 -29.21
N GLY A 359 12.50 -53.05 -29.58
CA GLY A 359 12.80 -52.49 -30.89
C GLY A 359 11.95 -51.29 -31.31
N ARG A 360 11.24 -50.66 -30.36
CA ARG A 360 10.28 -49.56 -30.57
C ARG A 360 10.51 -48.45 -29.55
N VAL A 361 9.44 -47.85 -29.01
CA VAL A 361 9.50 -46.74 -28.06
C VAL A 361 9.84 -47.27 -26.68
N ASN A 362 10.89 -46.75 -26.05
CA ASN A 362 11.23 -47.02 -24.66
C ASN A 362 11.86 -45.78 -24.01
N LEU A 363 12.15 -45.82 -22.71
CA LEU A 363 12.73 -44.66 -22.02
C LEU A 363 14.10 -44.23 -22.59
N ALA A 364 14.89 -45.16 -23.13
CA ALA A 364 16.19 -44.82 -23.74
C ALA A 364 15.99 -44.10 -25.07
N SER A 365 15.10 -44.60 -25.94
CA SER A 365 14.81 -43.97 -27.23
C SER A 365 14.17 -42.58 -27.06
N LEU A 366 13.29 -42.41 -26.05
CA LEU A 366 12.66 -41.12 -25.74
C LEU A 366 13.70 -40.11 -25.22
N ARG A 367 14.66 -40.56 -24.40
CA ARG A 367 15.78 -39.71 -23.97
C ARG A 367 16.68 -39.31 -25.14
N GLU A 368 16.98 -40.23 -26.05
CA GLU A 368 17.77 -39.95 -27.25
C GLU A 368 17.08 -38.91 -28.17
N LEU A 369 15.75 -38.96 -28.24
CA LEU A 369 14.93 -37.95 -28.92
C LEU A 369 14.96 -36.57 -28.22
N GLY A 370 15.52 -36.48 -27.02
CA GLY A 370 15.54 -35.27 -26.20
C GLY A 370 14.26 -35.02 -25.41
N VAL A 371 13.37 -36.02 -25.29
CA VAL A 371 12.16 -35.90 -24.46
C VAL A 371 12.58 -35.88 -22.98
N ASN A 372 12.05 -34.93 -22.22
CA ASN A 372 12.31 -34.82 -20.79
C ASN A 372 11.03 -34.85 -19.94
N THR A 373 9.86 -34.86 -20.56
CA THR A 373 8.56 -34.96 -19.89
C THR A 373 7.67 -35.91 -20.66
N LEU A 374 7.11 -36.92 -19.97
CA LEU A 374 6.07 -37.78 -20.52
C LEU A 374 4.70 -37.31 -20.04
N TRP A 375 3.78 -37.06 -20.98
CA TRP A 375 2.38 -36.84 -20.66
C TRP A 375 1.63 -38.14 -20.91
N PHE A 376 1.27 -38.86 -19.85
CA PHE A 376 0.43 -40.04 -20.01
C PHE A 376 -1.03 -39.63 -20.19
N GLN A 377 -1.70 -40.17 -21.21
CA GLN A 377 -3.16 -40.27 -21.19
C GLN A 377 -3.59 -41.01 -19.90
N PRO A 378 -4.82 -40.78 -19.39
CA PRO A 378 -5.19 -41.26 -18.06
C PRO A 378 -4.86 -42.75 -17.86
N ILE A 379 -4.19 -43.03 -16.74
CA ILE A 379 -3.67 -44.35 -16.40
C ILE A 379 -4.59 -45.13 -15.46
N HIS A 380 -5.81 -44.64 -15.27
CA HIS A 380 -6.76 -45.14 -14.29
C HIS A 380 -7.73 -46.16 -14.91
N PRO A 381 -8.41 -47.01 -14.10
CA PRO A 381 -9.46 -47.89 -14.61
C PRO A 381 -10.54 -47.14 -15.39
N ASN A 382 -10.83 -47.64 -16.60
CA ASN A 382 -11.83 -47.08 -17.50
C ASN A 382 -13.22 -47.69 -17.23
N GLY A 383 -14.27 -46.87 -17.37
CA GLY A 383 -15.65 -47.32 -17.33
C GLY A 383 -16.00 -48.25 -18.49
N ILE A 384 -16.90 -49.19 -18.21
CA ILE A 384 -17.47 -50.14 -19.19
C ILE A 384 -18.82 -49.70 -19.75
N GLU A 385 -19.58 -48.92 -18.98
CA GLU A 385 -20.90 -48.43 -19.37
C GLU A 385 -20.78 -47.28 -20.37
N GLY A 386 -21.62 -47.29 -21.41
CA GLY A 386 -21.68 -46.21 -22.39
C GLY A 386 -20.44 -46.11 -23.29
N ARG A 387 -19.61 -47.15 -23.35
CA ARG A 387 -18.49 -47.21 -24.28
C ARG A 387 -18.98 -47.06 -25.72
N GLU A 388 -18.22 -46.29 -26.48
CA GLU A 388 -18.43 -46.20 -27.92
C GLU A 388 -18.36 -47.59 -28.55
N THR A 389 -19.27 -47.85 -29.49
CA THR A 389 -19.40 -49.13 -30.18
C THR A 389 -19.03 -48.98 -31.64
N PHE A 390 -18.25 -49.93 -32.16
CA PHE A 390 -17.96 -50.08 -33.58
C PHE A 390 -18.50 -51.42 -34.07
N ASN A 391 -19.33 -51.41 -35.12
CA ASN A 391 -20.02 -52.60 -35.65
C ASN A 391 -20.71 -53.47 -34.58
N GLY A 392 -21.40 -52.82 -33.63
CA GLY A 392 -22.14 -53.49 -32.54
C GLY A 392 -21.26 -54.04 -31.41
N THR A 393 -19.93 -53.86 -31.48
CA THR A 393 -19.00 -54.26 -30.41
C THR A 393 -18.47 -53.03 -29.69
N ALA A 394 -18.54 -53.00 -28.37
CA ALA A 394 -17.95 -51.92 -27.59
C ALA A 394 -16.42 -51.92 -27.73
N TYR A 395 -15.80 -50.76 -27.89
CA TYR A 395 -14.35 -50.65 -27.85
C TYR A 395 -13.81 -51.13 -26.49
N ASP A 396 -12.76 -51.93 -26.51
CA ASP A 396 -12.06 -52.40 -25.30
C ASP A 396 -10.57 -52.06 -25.41
N PRO A 397 -9.96 -51.32 -24.46
CA PRO A 397 -10.47 -50.91 -23.15
C PRO A 397 -11.36 -49.65 -23.13
N GLY A 398 -11.78 -49.14 -24.30
CA GLY A 398 -12.55 -47.90 -24.43
C GLY A 398 -11.70 -46.64 -24.24
N SER A 399 -12.35 -45.48 -24.08
CA SER A 399 -11.64 -44.21 -23.88
C SER A 399 -10.90 -44.18 -22.54
N PRO A 400 -9.61 -43.80 -22.50
CA PRO A 400 -8.89 -43.61 -21.24
C PRO A 400 -9.49 -42.49 -20.38
N TYR A 401 -10.25 -41.56 -20.98
CA TYR A 401 -10.88 -40.46 -20.26
C TYR A 401 -12.18 -40.84 -19.53
N ALA A 402 -12.69 -42.06 -19.72
CA ALA A 402 -13.85 -42.57 -18.99
C ALA A 402 -13.45 -43.07 -17.59
N VAL A 403 -12.74 -42.26 -16.80
CA VAL A 403 -12.14 -42.70 -15.52
C VAL A 403 -13.22 -43.05 -14.48
N LYS A 404 -13.10 -44.23 -13.86
CA LYS A 404 -13.98 -44.66 -12.74
C LYS A 404 -13.31 -44.53 -11.37
N ASN A 405 -12.00 -44.70 -11.28
CA ASN A 405 -11.26 -44.64 -10.01
C ASN A 405 -9.93 -43.89 -10.16
N PHE A 406 -9.85 -42.67 -9.61
CA PHE A 406 -8.65 -41.83 -9.66
C PHE A 406 -7.53 -42.26 -8.69
N PHE A 407 -7.78 -43.26 -7.83
CA PHE A 407 -6.82 -43.73 -6.83
C PHE A 407 -6.13 -45.05 -7.20
N GLU A 408 -6.47 -45.65 -8.33
CA GLU A 408 -5.90 -46.91 -8.80
C GLU A 408 -5.24 -46.74 -10.17
N VAL A 409 -4.21 -47.54 -10.44
CA VAL A 409 -3.65 -47.72 -11.79
C VAL A 409 -4.48 -48.78 -12.49
N ASN A 410 -4.77 -48.56 -13.78
CA ASN A 410 -5.51 -49.51 -14.61
C ASN A 410 -4.77 -50.84 -14.65
N GLU A 411 -5.35 -51.86 -14.02
CA GLU A 411 -4.80 -53.21 -13.91
C GLU A 411 -4.43 -53.83 -15.26
N ARG A 412 -5.05 -53.39 -16.36
CA ARG A 412 -4.74 -53.88 -17.70
C ARG A 412 -3.42 -53.33 -18.24
N MET A 413 -2.81 -52.31 -17.63
CA MET A 413 -1.57 -51.69 -18.11
C MET A 413 -0.29 -52.44 -17.67
N THR A 414 -0.40 -53.64 -17.09
CA THR A 414 0.72 -54.54 -16.77
C THR A 414 0.67 -55.82 -17.61
N THR A 415 1.83 -56.45 -17.80
CA THR A 415 1.96 -57.81 -18.35
C THR A 415 1.46 -58.89 -17.40
N ALA A 416 1.33 -58.61 -16.10
CA ALA A 416 0.88 -59.55 -15.08
C ALA A 416 -0.65 -59.70 -14.98
N TYR A 417 -1.40 -58.95 -15.81
CA TYR A 417 -2.86 -59.04 -15.85
C TYR A 417 -3.28 -60.30 -16.61
N ASN A 418 -3.93 -61.22 -15.89
CA ASN A 418 -4.42 -62.51 -16.40
C ASN A 418 -5.94 -62.49 -16.61
#